data_AF-A0A837R9K6-F1
#
_entry.id   AF-A0A837R9K6-F1
#
_cell.length_a   1.000
_cell.length_b   1.000
_cell.length_c   1.000
_cell.angle_alpha   90.00
_cell.angle_beta   90.00
_cell.angle_gamma   90.00
#
_symmetry.space_group_name_H-M   'P 1'
#
loop_
_entity.id
_entity.type
_entity.pdbx_description
1 polymer ?
#
loop_
_entity_poly.entity_id
_entity_poly.type
_entity_poly.pdbx_seq_one_letter_code
_entity_poly.pdbx_strand_id
1 'polypeptide(L)'
;MIKLMRRVGIAGLLSLTLLLGGCQLTTGTSSTSSSESTATSSQTTGNGNTQQTYQQLAKMTYKSGGAAAIKVNSGKSTLAASQWKKSKIDYGNLDSLNRTTTDTAYLSKANLGRSEGRTAQTWSPTGWHNQPITVNGKRVYPQNRGHLIAYTLSFNLTSDG
;
A
#
# COMPACT_ATOMS: atom_id res chain seq x y z
N MET A 1 -9.84 -64.55 -18.43
CA MET A 1 -9.32 -65.70 -17.63
C MET A 1 -7.86 -65.40 -17.32
N ILE A 2 -7.56 -64.76 -16.17
CA ILE A 2 -7.01 -65.34 -14.92
C ILE A 2 -5.63 -65.97 -15.15
N LYS A 3 -4.50 -65.32 -14.82
CA LYS A 3 -3.80 -65.26 -13.51
C LYS A 3 -2.60 -64.30 -13.73
N LEU A 4 -2.03 -63.57 -12.76
CA LEU A 4 -1.34 -64.11 -11.59
C LEU A 4 -0.98 -62.96 -10.64
N MET A 5 -1.31 -63.12 -9.36
CA MET A 5 -0.85 -62.28 -8.26
C MET A 5 0.62 -62.56 -7.94
N ARG A 6 1.40 -61.53 -7.61
CA ARG A 6 2.56 -61.66 -6.70
C ARG A 6 2.54 -60.52 -5.70
N ARG A 7 2.39 -60.90 -4.43
CA ARG A 7 2.59 -60.06 -3.25
C ARG A 7 4.09 -59.91 -3.01
N VAL A 8 4.54 -58.70 -2.68
CA VAL A 8 5.77 -58.48 -1.91
C VAL A 8 5.40 -57.52 -0.79
N GLY A 9 5.62 -57.95 0.45
CA GLY A 9 5.58 -57.11 1.63
C GLY A 9 6.97 -57.03 2.27
N ILE A 10 7.02 -56.31 3.39
CA ILE A 10 8.14 -56.11 4.33
C ILE A 10 9.12 -55.02 3.84
N ALA A 11 9.63 -54.09 4.64
CA ALA A 11 9.34 -53.46 5.93
C ALA A 11 10.49 -52.43 6.12
N GLY A 12 10.37 -51.53 7.10
CA GLY A 12 11.56 -51.06 7.83
C GLY A 12 11.90 -49.59 7.69
N LEU A 13 11.51 -48.85 8.72
CA LEU A 13 12.00 -47.53 9.12
C LEU A 13 13.52 -47.49 9.24
N LEU A 14 14.13 -46.33 8.97
CA LEU A 14 15.28 -45.82 9.73
C LEU A 14 15.41 -44.30 9.59
N SER A 15 14.73 -43.61 10.50
CA SER A 15 15.03 -42.25 10.93
C SER A 15 16.36 -42.23 11.67
N LEU A 16 17.31 -41.42 11.20
CA LEU A 16 18.58 -41.18 11.89
C LEU A 16 18.69 -39.69 12.27
N THR A 17 18.19 -39.36 13.45
CA THR A 17 18.48 -38.11 14.16
C THR A 17 19.84 -38.23 14.82
N LEU A 18 20.77 -37.32 14.52
CA LEU A 18 22.04 -37.19 15.23
C LEU A 18 22.07 -35.83 15.94
N LEU A 19 21.96 -35.86 17.28
CA LEU A 19 22.28 -34.76 18.18
C LEU A 19 23.58 -35.07 18.91
N LEU A 20 24.62 -34.27 18.69
CA LEU A 20 25.73 -33.95 19.61
C LEU A 20 26.23 -32.57 19.13
N GLY A 21 26.51 -31.52 19.91
CA GLY A 21 27.03 -31.37 21.27
C GLY A 21 28.11 -30.27 21.16
N GLY A 22 27.97 -29.16 21.88
CA GLY A 22 28.64 -27.87 21.58
C GLY A 22 30.09 -27.67 22.07
N CYS A 23 30.66 -26.50 21.77
CA CYS A 23 31.35 -25.57 22.68
C CYS A 23 31.95 -24.36 21.94
N GLN A 24 32.05 -23.25 22.67
CA GLN A 24 32.31 -21.87 22.24
C GLN A 24 33.75 -21.62 21.80
N LEU A 25 33.94 -20.67 20.88
CA LEU A 25 35.21 -19.96 20.70
C LEU A 25 34.95 -18.45 20.75
N THR A 26 35.34 -17.83 21.86
CA THR A 26 35.46 -16.38 22.01
C THR A 26 36.74 -15.92 21.33
N THR A 27 36.61 -15.10 20.29
CA THR A 27 37.64 -14.13 19.92
C THR A 27 36.95 -12.78 19.82
N GLY A 28 37.34 -11.87 20.70
CA GLY A 28 36.85 -10.50 20.70
C GLY A 28 37.44 -9.73 19.53
N THR A 29 36.61 -8.95 18.85
CA THR A 29 37.03 -7.71 18.20
C THR A 29 35.85 -6.74 18.25
N SER A 30 36.18 -5.56 18.77
CA SER A 30 35.31 -4.47 19.15
C SER A 30 34.70 -3.77 17.93
N SER A 31 33.39 -3.56 17.99
CA SER A 31 32.65 -2.37 17.53
C SER A 31 33.02 -1.74 16.18
N THR A 32 32.15 -1.94 15.19
CA THR A 32 31.53 -0.81 14.45
C THR A 32 30.12 -1.24 14.08
N SER A 33 29.17 -0.82 14.91
CA SER A 33 27.75 -1.04 14.70
C SER A 33 27.31 -0.18 13.50
N SER A 34 27.27 -0.79 12.32
CA SER A 34 26.54 -0.23 11.19
C SER A 34 25.07 -0.20 11.58
N SER A 35 24.57 0.99 11.91
CA SER A 35 23.15 1.27 12.10
C SER A 35 22.43 1.03 10.79
N GLU A 36 22.05 -0.22 10.56
CA GLU A 36 21.07 -0.61 9.58
C GLU A 36 19.76 0.07 10.00
N SER A 37 19.42 1.14 9.29
CA SER A 37 18.18 1.88 9.51
C SER A 37 17.04 0.99 9.04
N THR A 38 16.55 0.14 9.93
CA THR A 38 15.29 -0.56 9.77
C THR A 38 14.22 0.50 9.58
N ALA A 39 13.82 0.71 8.33
CA ALA A 39 12.69 1.54 7.97
C ALA A 39 11.50 1.07 8.81
N THR A 40 11.13 1.89 9.78
CA THR A 40 9.96 1.67 10.61
C THR A 40 8.77 1.80 9.66
N SER A 41 8.31 0.66 9.17
CA SER A 41 6.98 0.50 8.63
C SER A 41 6.03 1.02 9.70
N SER A 42 5.51 2.24 9.51
CA SER A 42 4.32 2.69 10.22
C SER A 42 3.18 1.79 9.76
N GLN A 43 3.10 0.62 10.38
CA GLN A 43 1.88 -0.16 10.41
C GLN A 43 0.87 0.66 11.21
N THR A 44 0.01 1.37 10.50
CA THR A 44 -1.31 1.69 11.03
C THR A 44 -2.00 0.38 11.34
N THR A 45 -2.04 0.00 12.62
CA THR A 45 -2.73 -1.17 13.14
C THR A 45 -4.23 -1.00 12.92
N GLY A 46 -4.69 -1.27 11.70
CA GLY A 46 -6.12 -1.35 11.40
C GLY A 46 -6.67 -2.61 12.04
N ASN A 47 -7.71 -2.49 12.89
CA ASN A 47 -8.49 -3.61 13.42
C ASN A 47 -8.71 -4.66 12.33
N GLY A 48 -8.57 -5.96 12.62
CA GLY A 48 -8.45 -7.06 11.63
C GLY A 48 -9.44 -7.07 10.47
N ASN A 49 -10.62 -6.45 10.63
CA ASN A 49 -11.61 -6.23 9.56
C ASN A 49 -11.09 -5.32 8.42
N THR A 50 -10.30 -4.29 8.73
CA THR A 50 -9.79 -3.32 7.75
C THR A 50 -8.83 -3.98 6.77
N GLN A 51 -7.86 -4.76 7.27
CA GLN A 51 -6.89 -5.45 6.41
C GLN A 51 -7.57 -6.46 5.48
N GLN A 52 -8.53 -7.23 5.99
CA GLN A 52 -9.32 -8.15 5.16
C GLN A 52 -10.11 -7.41 4.08
N THR A 53 -10.74 -6.28 4.43
CA THR A 53 -11.46 -5.43 3.46
C THR A 53 -10.53 -4.94 2.35
N TYR A 54 -9.34 -4.43 2.69
CA TYR A 54 -8.35 -4.01 1.68
C TYR A 54 -7.96 -5.16 0.75
N GLN A 55 -7.71 -6.36 1.28
CA GLN A 55 -7.36 -7.53 0.48
C GLN A 55 -8.49 -7.99 -0.44
N GLN A 56 -9.75 -7.81 -0.02
CA GLN A 56 -10.91 -8.09 -0.87
C GLN A 56 -11.04 -7.05 -1.99
N LEU A 57 -10.92 -5.76 -1.68
CA LEU A 57 -10.98 -4.67 -2.65
C LEU A 57 -9.85 -4.76 -3.68
N ALA A 58 -8.64 -5.12 -3.26
CA ALA A 58 -7.48 -5.27 -4.15
C ALA A 58 -7.64 -6.36 -5.21
N LYS A 59 -8.54 -7.33 -4.99
CA LYS A 59 -8.85 -8.40 -5.96
C LYS A 59 -9.91 -7.98 -6.99
N MET A 60 -10.58 -6.84 -6.80
CA MET A 60 -11.60 -6.37 -7.72
C MET A 60 -10.97 -5.89 -9.03
N THR A 61 -11.61 -6.20 -10.15
CA THR A 61 -11.20 -5.74 -11.48
C THR A 61 -12.34 -4.96 -12.13
N TYR A 62 -12.05 -3.74 -12.59
CA TYR A 62 -13.02 -2.93 -13.32
C TYR A 62 -13.48 -3.64 -14.61
N LYS A 63 -14.77 -3.50 -14.95
CA LYS A 63 -15.37 -3.99 -16.20
C LYS A 63 -16.02 -2.83 -16.93
N SER A 64 -15.71 -2.69 -18.22
CA SER A 64 -16.30 -1.66 -19.07
C SER A 64 -17.83 -1.77 -19.07
N GLY A 65 -18.51 -0.63 -19.03
CA GLY A 65 -19.97 -0.55 -18.86
C GLY A 65 -20.46 -0.73 -17.42
N GLY A 66 -19.59 -1.12 -16.49
CA GLY A 66 -19.88 -1.16 -15.05
C GLY A 66 -19.77 0.21 -14.38
N ALA A 67 -20.19 0.26 -13.10
CA ALA A 67 -20.08 1.46 -12.29
C ALA A 67 -18.61 1.90 -12.12
N ALA A 68 -18.36 3.20 -12.25
CA ALA A 68 -17.02 3.79 -12.09
C ALA A 68 -16.55 3.84 -10.63
N ALA A 69 -17.47 3.68 -9.67
CA ALA A 69 -17.20 3.69 -8.24
C ALA A 69 -18.12 2.72 -7.51
N ILE A 70 -17.70 2.27 -6.33
CA ILE A 70 -18.45 1.38 -5.45
C ILE A 70 -18.59 2.00 -4.06
N LYS A 71 -19.66 1.64 -3.35
CA LYS A 71 -19.80 1.98 -1.93
C LYS A 71 -19.05 0.95 -1.10
N VAL A 72 -18.04 1.38 -0.35
CA VAL A 72 -17.38 0.56 0.66
C VAL A 72 -18.10 0.74 2.00
N ASN A 73 -18.22 -0.33 2.79
CA ASN A 73 -18.88 -0.31 4.10
C ASN A 73 -20.28 0.33 4.07
N SER A 74 -21.06 0.06 3.02
CA SER A 74 -22.39 0.66 2.81
C SER A 74 -22.40 2.20 2.82
N GLY A 75 -21.27 2.83 2.47
CA GLY A 75 -21.10 4.28 2.50
C GLY A 75 -20.85 4.88 3.89
N LYS A 76 -20.58 4.05 4.90
CA LYS A 76 -20.29 4.50 6.27
C LYS A 76 -18.78 4.61 6.48
N SER A 77 -18.30 5.81 6.76
CA SER A 77 -16.89 6.04 7.06
C SER A 77 -16.50 5.47 8.43
N THR A 78 -15.25 5.02 8.56
CA THR A 78 -14.63 4.64 9.84
C THR A 78 -13.72 5.74 10.41
N LEU A 79 -13.67 6.92 9.77
CA LEU A 79 -12.88 8.05 10.24
C LEU A 79 -13.33 8.48 11.64
N ALA A 80 -12.37 8.56 12.57
CA ALA A 80 -12.60 9.02 13.93
C ALA A 80 -12.69 10.56 13.96
N ALA A 81 -13.87 11.11 13.70
CA ALA A 81 -14.08 12.57 13.70
C ALA A 81 -13.63 13.26 15.01
N SER A 82 -13.62 12.54 16.13
CA SER A 82 -13.10 13.03 17.42
C SER A 82 -11.61 13.40 17.39
N GLN A 83 -10.83 12.83 16.46
CA GLN A 83 -9.41 13.15 16.24
C GLN A 83 -9.21 14.50 15.55
N TRP A 84 -10.26 15.06 14.96
CA TRP A 84 -10.18 16.37 14.32
C TRP A 84 -10.11 17.48 15.37
N LYS A 85 -8.90 18.00 15.61
CA LYS A 85 -8.65 19.13 16.54
C LYS A 85 -8.28 20.42 15.83
N LYS A 86 -7.51 20.31 14.74
CA LYS A 86 -7.13 21.41 13.86
C LYS A 86 -7.08 20.92 12.41
N SER A 87 -7.11 21.83 11.46
CA SER A 87 -6.91 21.51 10.06
C SER A 87 -5.47 21.04 9.85
N LYS A 88 -5.28 19.89 9.18
CA LYS A 88 -3.96 19.32 8.84
C LYS A 88 -4.14 18.19 7.82
N ILE A 89 -3.04 17.73 7.24
CA ILE A 89 -3.00 16.47 6.49
C ILE A 89 -1.97 15.56 7.15
N ASP A 90 -2.41 14.36 7.51
CA ASP A 90 -1.53 13.28 7.93
C ASP A 90 -1.22 12.43 6.69
N TYR A 91 0.02 12.52 6.20
CA TYR A 91 0.51 11.74 5.07
C TYR A 91 1.03 10.37 5.52
N GLY A 92 0.67 9.33 4.79
CA GLY A 92 1.25 8.01 4.94
C GLY A 92 2.64 7.95 4.34
N ASN A 93 3.46 7.03 4.85
CA ASN A 93 4.74 6.72 4.22
C ASN A 93 4.52 6.23 2.79
N LEU A 94 5.47 6.55 1.90
CA LEU A 94 5.50 5.91 0.59
C LEU A 94 5.72 4.40 0.76
N ASP A 95 5.17 3.62 -0.16
CA ASP A 95 5.47 2.19 -0.21
C ASP A 95 6.87 1.92 -0.80
N SER A 96 7.26 0.65 -0.86
CA SER A 96 8.58 0.23 -1.36
C SER A 96 8.84 0.57 -2.84
N LEU A 97 7.82 1.00 -3.58
CA LEU A 97 7.94 1.46 -4.96
C LEU A 97 7.87 3.00 -5.05
N ASN A 98 7.97 3.71 -3.93
CA ASN A 98 7.79 5.16 -3.84
C ASN A 98 6.39 5.62 -4.32
N ARG A 99 5.34 4.85 -4.04
CA ARG A 99 3.95 5.25 -4.34
C ARG A 99 3.28 5.81 -3.09
N THR A 100 2.37 6.77 -3.28
CA THR A 100 1.52 7.31 -2.21
C THR A 100 0.63 6.20 -1.65
N THR A 101 0.44 6.18 -0.32
CA THR A 101 -0.38 5.17 0.36
C THR A 101 -1.69 5.75 0.87
N THR A 102 -1.76 6.10 2.16
CA THR A 102 -2.96 6.64 2.81
C THR A 102 -2.72 8.08 3.19
N ASP A 103 -3.62 8.98 2.81
CA ASP A 103 -3.62 10.38 3.27
C ASP A 103 -4.91 10.65 4.03
N THR A 104 -4.81 11.26 5.22
CA THR A 104 -5.97 11.68 6.00
C THR A 104 -5.97 13.20 6.16
N ALA A 105 -6.96 13.86 5.56
CA ALA A 105 -7.11 15.31 5.65
C ALA A 105 -8.21 15.70 6.64
N TYR A 106 -7.86 16.62 7.53
CA TYR A 106 -8.78 17.28 8.46
C TYR A 106 -9.01 18.70 7.93
N LEU A 107 -10.20 18.96 7.41
CA LEU A 107 -10.44 20.10 6.53
C LEU A 107 -11.62 20.94 7.00
N SER A 108 -11.40 22.24 7.17
CA SER A 108 -12.44 23.21 7.49
C SER A 108 -12.77 24.10 6.29
N LYS A 109 -13.80 24.95 6.42
CA LYS A 109 -14.14 25.94 5.40
C LYS A 109 -12.98 26.88 5.06
N ALA A 110 -12.07 27.12 6.00
CA ALA A 110 -10.89 27.96 5.79
C ALA A 110 -9.88 27.36 4.78
N ASN A 111 -9.95 26.05 4.54
CA ASN A 111 -9.08 25.36 3.59
C ASN A 111 -9.61 25.37 2.15
N LEU A 112 -10.83 25.88 1.94
CA LEU A 112 -11.42 25.99 0.62
C LEU A 112 -10.78 27.16 -0.14
N GLY A 113 -9.93 26.83 -1.11
CA GLY A 113 -9.33 27.79 -2.02
C GLY A 113 -10.12 27.97 -3.30
N ARG A 114 -9.95 29.14 -3.92
CA ARG A 114 -10.34 29.45 -5.30
C ARG A 114 -9.05 29.77 -6.05
N SER A 115 -8.81 29.10 -7.18
CA SER A 115 -7.56 29.25 -7.94
C SER A 115 -7.85 29.84 -9.31
N GLU A 116 -7.27 31.02 -9.54
CA GLU A 116 -7.09 31.65 -10.85
C GLU A 116 -5.85 31.02 -11.53
N GLY A 117 -5.99 29.78 -12.01
CA GLY A 117 -4.91 29.08 -12.70
C GLY A 117 -3.74 28.66 -11.79
N ARG A 118 -2.96 27.71 -12.28
CA ARG A 118 -1.85 27.07 -11.55
C ARG A 118 -0.63 26.99 -12.46
N THR A 119 0.55 27.19 -11.89
CA THR A 119 1.80 26.95 -12.60
C THR A 119 1.85 25.49 -13.06
N ALA A 120 2.40 25.26 -14.25
CA ALA A 120 2.53 23.91 -14.79
C ALA A 120 3.39 23.05 -13.84
N GLN A 121 2.90 21.85 -13.52
CA GLN A 121 3.67 20.86 -12.77
C GLN A 121 4.67 20.17 -13.72
N THR A 122 5.95 20.18 -13.37
CA THR A 122 7.04 19.62 -14.19
C THR A 122 7.52 18.24 -13.73
N TRP A 123 7.14 17.81 -12.53
CA TRP A 123 7.49 16.50 -11.98
C TRP A 123 6.58 15.38 -12.49
N SER A 124 7.03 14.13 -12.44
CA SER A 124 6.27 12.96 -12.89
C SER A 124 6.21 11.91 -11.77
N PRO A 125 5.01 11.38 -11.42
CA PRO A 125 4.88 10.35 -10.40
C PRO A 125 5.47 9.01 -10.80
N THR A 126 5.64 8.13 -9.81
CA THR A 126 6.04 6.75 -10.02
C THR A 126 5.17 6.07 -11.08
N GLY A 127 5.80 5.47 -12.08
CA GLY A 127 5.11 4.79 -13.19
C GLY A 127 4.52 5.73 -14.25
N TRP A 128 4.91 7.00 -14.30
CA TRP A 128 4.45 7.94 -15.31
C TRP A 128 4.96 7.60 -16.72
N HIS A 129 4.06 7.13 -17.57
CA HIS A 129 4.30 6.80 -18.98
C HIS A 129 3.14 7.35 -19.82
N ASN A 130 3.07 8.68 -19.95
CA ASN A 130 1.93 9.37 -20.51
C ASN A 130 2.17 9.79 -21.97
N GLN A 131 1.97 8.87 -22.91
CA GLN A 131 2.02 9.17 -24.33
C GLN A 131 0.62 9.49 -24.87
N PRO A 132 0.48 10.49 -25.76
CA PRO A 132 -0.82 10.82 -26.31
C PRO A 132 -1.34 9.67 -27.18
N ILE A 133 -2.64 9.38 -27.05
CA ILE A 133 -3.36 8.41 -27.87
C ILE A 133 -4.50 9.10 -28.62
N THR A 134 -5.05 8.46 -29.64
CA THR A 134 -6.23 8.96 -30.35
C THR A 134 -7.48 8.22 -29.89
N VAL A 135 -8.47 8.95 -29.39
CA VAL A 135 -9.79 8.44 -29.02
C VAL A 135 -10.83 9.24 -29.79
N ASN A 136 -11.66 8.57 -30.60
CA ASN A 136 -12.69 9.20 -31.43
C ASN A 136 -12.16 10.38 -32.29
N GLY A 137 -10.99 10.17 -32.91
CA GLY A 137 -10.32 11.19 -33.74
C GLY A 137 -9.67 12.35 -32.98
N LYS A 138 -9.72 12.36 -31.64
CA LYS A 138 -9.10 13.40 -30.81
C LYS A 138 -7.86 12.88 -30.11
N ARG A 139 -6.79 13.67 -30.13
CA ARG A 139 -5.56 13.40 -29.38
C ARG A 139 -5.79 13.67 -27.90
N VAL A 140 -5.58 12.68 -27.04
CA VAL A 140 -5.77 12.75 -25.59
C VAL A 140 -4.55 12.19 -24.86
N TYR A 141 -4.24 12.73 -23.69
CA TYR A 141 -3.26 12.14 -22.78
C TYR A 141 -4.00 11.23 -21.79
N PRO A 142 -3.68 9.93 -21.74
CA PRO A 142 -4.45 8.97 -20.95
C PRO A 142 -4.28 9.14 -19.44
N GLN A 143 -3.19 9.78 -18.99
CA GLN A 143 -2.88 9.93 -17.56
C GLN A 143 -2.95 11.40 -17.15
N ASN A 144 -3.42 11.61 -15.92
CA ASN A 144 -3.36 12.90 -15.23
C ASN A 144 -2.54 12.74 -13.95
N ARG A 145 -2.00 13.84 -13.42
CA ARG A 145 -1.43 13.87 -12.07
C ARG A 145 -2.59 13.93 -11.07
N GLY A 146 -3.07 12.76 -10.68
CA GLY A 146 -4.18 12.63 -9.73
C GLY A 146 -3.74 12.99 -8.32
N HIS A 147 -4.46 13.91 -7.68
CA HIS A 147 -4.24 14.27 -6.28
C HIS A 147 -5.12 13.40 -5.35
N LEU A 148 -4.54 12.81 -4.29
CA LEU A 148 -5.32 12.11 -3.25
C LEU A 148 -6.17 13.08 -2.43
N ILE A 149 -5.58 14.22 -2.04
CA ILE A 149 -6.29 15.35 -1.45
C ILE A 149 -6.33 16.49 -2.48
N ALA A 150 -7.54 16.91 -2.86
CA ALA A 150 -7.71 17.90 -3.91
C ALA A 150 -7.12 19.25 -3.51
N TYR A 151 -6.38 19.87 -4.45
CA TYR A 151 -5.73 21.16 -4.23
C TYR A 151 -6.66 22.24 -3.67
N THR A 152 -7.87 22.38 -4.23
CA THR A 152 -8.85 23.39 -3.78
C THR A 152 -9.35 23.17 -2.36
N LEU A 153 -9.11 22.01 -1.76
CA LEU A 153 -9.50 21.68 -0.40
C LEU A 153 -8.34 21.78 0.60
N SER A 154 -7.12 22.03 0.13
CA SER A 154 -5.91 22.00 0.95
C SER A 154 -5.22 23.37 1.04
N PHE A 155 -5.94 24.46 0.80
CA PHE A 155 -5.39 25.81 0.95
C PHE A 155 -5.16 26.14 2.42
N ASN A 156 -4.24 27.07 2.67
CA ASN A 156 -3.93 27.57 4.01
C ASN A 156 -3.53 26.47 5.00
N LEU A 157 -3.04 25.33 4.50
CA LEU A 157 -2.41 24.29 5.29
C LEU A 157 -0.89 24.48 5.21
N THR A 158 -0.24 24.48 6.37
CA THR A 158 1.22 24.49 6.49
C THR A 158 1.72 23.10 6.87
N SER A 159 3.04 22.93 7.01
CA SER A 159 3.63 21.67 7.47
C SER A 159 3.13 21.22 8.85
N ASP A 160 2.67 22.17 9.67
CA ASP A 160 2.17 21.90 11.03
C ASP A 160 0.64 21.82 11.11
N GLY A 161 -0.05 21.92 9.96
CA GLY A 161 -1.49 22.15 9.89
C GLY A 161 -1.80 23.62 9.80
#